data_AF-K7F650-F1
#
_entry.id   AF-K7F650-F1
#
_cell.length_a   1.000
_cell.length_b   1.000
_cell.length_c   1.000
_cell.angle_alpha   90.00
_cell.angle_beta   90.00
_cell.angle_gamma   90.00
#
_symmetry.space_group_name_H-M   'P 1'
#
loop_
_entity.id
_entity.type
_entity.pdbx_description
1 polymer ?
#
loop_
_entity_poly.entity_id
_entity_poly.type
_entity_poly.pdbx_seq_one_letter_code
_entity_poly.pdbx_strand_id
1 'polypeptide(L)'
;VAKNYFQRREFSFTLRDDIYVRYQSFNSPQELEKEMQKMNPYKIDVGAVYSHRPSQRNTVHMGAFQAQEKELVFDIDMTDYDDVRRCCSSAEICSKCWTLMTIAIRIIDRALVEDFGVKHRLWVYSGRRGVHCWVCDDSIRKWSSALRSAAVEYLTLVKGGSESVKKVNLADSIHPFIRRSLLRFTDALADVKQVSADLLGCRGQVSSPPAVLMGVNGSPVRESLLREFPKKRDSVQRWELLKTKMDKHRASSKKACHTEWEIMLQYCFPRLDINVSRGVGHLLKSPFSVHPKTGRVSVPIDLQCLDQFDPFAVPTISGLCSELDAANEEDGEKENEAEPGAKRRTRDYKKTSLAPYVRVFEQFVEEMDKWRKGWSGGGSEL
;
A
#
# COMPACT_ATOMS: atom_id res chain seq x y z
N VAL A 1 -7.29 20.87 -14.97
CA VAL A 1 -8.35 19.96 -14.47
C VAL A 1 -9.61 20.23 -15.29
N ALA A 2 -10.25 19.19 -15.81
CA ALA A 2 -11.48 19.36 -16.61
C ALA A 2 -12.59 20.03 -15.78
N LYS A 3 -13.48 20.79 -16.45
CA LYS A 3 -14.71 21.27 -15.82
C LYS A 3 -15.50 20.07 -15.29
N ASN A 4 -16.09 20.20 -14.10
CA ASN A 4 -16.89 19.18 -13.42
C ASN A 4 -16.15 17.94 -12.85
N TYR A 5 -14.81 17.98 -12.74
CA TYR A 5 -14.03 16.80 -12.30
C TYR A 5 -14.45 16.24 -10.94
N PHE A 6 -14.65 17.11 -9.95
CA PHE A 6 -15.11 16.71 -8.61
C PHE A 6 -16.57 16.25 -8.65
N GLN A 7 -17.43 16.97 -9.38
CA GLN A 7 -18.86 16.69 -9.46
C GLN A 7 -19.19 15.36 -10.13
N ARG A 8 -18.25 14.82 -10.91
CA ARG A 8 -18.38 13.53 -11.59
C ARG A 8 -17.61 12.41 -10.89
N ARG A 9 -16.99 12.69 -9.74
CA ARG A 9 -16.32 11.68 -8.91
C ARG A 9 -17.36 10.83 -8.17
N GLU A 10 -17.23 9.52 -8.26
CA GLU A 10 -17.99 8.60 -7.41
C GLU A 10 -17.38 8.54 -6.01
N PHE A 11 -18.27 8.62 -5.03
CA PHE A 11 -18.03 8.20 -3.66
C PHE A 11 -18.98 7.06 -3.31
N SER A 12 -18.55 6.24 -2.37
CA SER A 12 -19.37 5.21 -1.75
C SER A 12 -19.28 5.31 -0.24
N PHE A 13 -20.41 5.06 0.43
CA PHE A 13 -20.53 5.06 1.88
C PHE A 13 -21.03 3.70 2.36
N THR A 14 -20.37 3.15 3.38
CA THR A 14 -20.93 2.06 4.18
C THR A 14 -21.52 2.64 5.45
N LEU A 15 -22.81 2.44 5.67
CA LEU A 15 -23.55 2.90 6.84
C LEU A 15 -23.70 1.77 7.87
N ARG A 16 -24.54 1.99 8.88
CA ARG A 16 -24.90 0.97 9.87
C ARG A 16 -25.44 -0.27 9.17
N ASP A 17 -25.26 -1.43 9.80
CA ASP A 17 -25.70 -2.74 9.30
C ASP A 17 -25.09 -3.12 7.94
N ASP A 18 -23.87 -2.60 7.67
CA ASP A 18 -23.14 -2.78 6.42
C ASP A 18 -23.94 -2.35 5.16
N ILE A 19 -24.92 -1.45 5.32
CA ILE A 19 -25.66 -0.88 4.20
C ILE A 19 -24.69 -0.11 3.30
N TYR A 20 -24.55 -0.59 2.06
CA TYR A 20 -23.57 -0.09 1.12
C TYR A 20 -24.23 0.77 0.04
N VAL A 21 -23.87 2.05 0.00
CA VAL A 21 -24.43 3.04 -0.91
C VAL A 21 -23.36 3.47 -1.92
N ARG A 22 -23.61 3.22 -3.20
CA ARG A 22 -22.71 3.57 -4.32
C ARG A 22 -23.19 4.78 -5.12
N TYR A 23 -22.33 5.24 -6.01
CA TYR A 23 -22.62 6.30 -6.97
C TYR A 23 -23.10 7.60 -6.30
N GLN A 24 -22.55 7.91 -5.13
CA GLN A 24 -22.72 9.24 -4.54
C GLN A 24 -21.78 10.21 -5.27
N SER A 25 -22.21 11.47 -5.41
CA SER A 25 -21.40 12.53 -6.00
C SER A 25 -21.93 13.89 -5.58
N PHE A 26 -21.04 14.87 -5.43
CA PHE A 26 -21.35 16.15 -4.77
C PHE A 26 -20.97 17.33 -5.66
N ASN A 27 -21.74 18.42 -5.61
CA ASN A 27 -21.49 19.61 -6.42
C ASN A 27 -20.27 20.41 -5.94
N SER A 28 -19.99 20.36 -4.64
CA SER A 28 -18.90 21.10 -4.00
C SER A 28 -18.35 20.35 -2.78
N PRO A 29 -17.14 20.70 -2.32
CA PRO A 29 -16.59 20.17 -1.07
C PRO A 29 -17.51 20.42 0.15
N GLN A 30 -18.24 21.54 0.17
CA GLN A 30 -19.18 21.87 1.25
C GLN A 30 -20.39 20.93 1.28
N GLU A 31 -20.87 20.51 0.10
CA GLU A 31 -21.96 19.53 0.02
C GLU A 31 -21.50 18.14 0.49
N LEU A 32 -20.28 17.73 0.10
CA LEU A 32 -19.66 16.50 0.60
C LEU A 32 -19.54 16.54 2.13
N GLU A 33 -19.02 17.64 2.69
CA GLU A 33 -18.89 17.83 4.14
C GLU A 33 -20.23 17.69 4.86
N LYS A 34 -21.26 18.41 4.38
CA LYS A 34 -22.61 18.37 4.96
C LYS A 34 -23.22 16.97 4.92
N GLU A 35 -23.10 16.26 3.79
CA GLU A 35 -23.66 14.92 3.66
C GLU A 35 -22.86 13.88 4.47
N MET A 36 -21.53 14.04 4.60
CA MET A 36 -20.72 13.20 5.51
C MET A 36 -21.13 13.38 6.97
N GLN A 37 -21.34 14.63 7.43
CA GLN A 37 -21.79 14.94 8.79
C GLN A 37 -23.22 14.43 9.07
N LYS A 38 -24.07 14.42 8.04
CA LYS A 38 -25.45 13.93 8.13
C LYS A 38 -25.51 12.40 8.18
N MET A 39 -24.77 11.72 7.30
CA MET A 39 -24.83 10.26 7.17
C MET A 39 -23.92 9.52 8.16
N ASN A 40 -22.84 10.17 8.63
CA ASN A 40 -21.82 9.58 9.51
C ASN A 40 -21.40 8.16 9.07
N PRO A 41 -20.85 8.02 7.85
CA PRO A 41 -20.54 6.70 7.30
C PRO A 41 -19.39 6.01 8.04
N TYR A 42 -19.51 4.69 8.24
CA TYR A 42 -18.46 3.85 8.83
C TYR A 42 -17.28 3.62 7.88
N LYS A 43 -17.52 3.60 6.57
CA LYS A 43 -16.49 3.48 5.54
C LYS A 43 -16.78 4.46 4.40
N ILE A 44 -15.72 5.00 3.82
CA ILE A 44 -15.79 5.89 2.66
C ILE A 44 -14.82 5.36 1.61
N ASP A 45 -15.33 5.12 0.40
CA ASP A 45 -14.52 4.72 -0.75
C ASP A 45 -14.61 5.77 -1.87
N VAL A 46 -13.51 5.93 -2.61
CA VAL A 46 -13.39 6.87 -3.73
C VAL A 46 -13.24 6.10 -5.04
N GLY A 47 -14.14 6.41 -5.98
CA GLY A 47 -14.27 5.74 -7.27
C GLY A 47 -13.71 6.56 -8.43
N ALA A 48 -14.17 6.26 -9.64
CA ALA A 48 -13.75 6.97 -10.84
C ALA A 48 -14.38 8.37 -10.96
N VAL A 49 -13.81 9.19 -11.83
CA VAL A 49 -14.52 10.28 -12.49
C VAL A 49 -15.26 9.71 -13.70
N TYR A 50 -16.57 9.95 -13.76
CA TYR A 50 -17.45 9.44 -14.79
C TYR A 50 -17.77 10.48 -15.88
N SER A 51 -18.40 10.05 -16.97
CA SER A 51 -18.91 10.92 -18.03
C SER A 51 -20.04 11.85 -17.55
N HIS A 52 -20.81 11.41 -16.55
CA HIS A 52 -21.92 12.13 -15.94
C HIS A 52 -21.79 12.07 -14.41
N ARG A 53 -22.65 12.79 -13.69
CA ARG A 53 -22.70 12.73 -12.23
C ARG A 53 -23.17 11.33 -11.79
N PRO A 54 -22.40 10.59 -10.98
CA PRO A 54 -22.80 9.30 -10.46
C PRO A 54 -24.19 9.27 -9.81
N SER A 55 -24.56 10.32 -9.07
CA SER A 55 -25.87 10.41 -8.41
C SER A 55 -27.05 10.48 -9.40
N GLN A 56 -26.80 10.85 -10.65
CA GLN A 56 -27.79 10.96 -11.72
C GLN A 56 -27.74 9.80 -12.71
N ARG A 57 -26.95 8.75 -12.46
CA ARG A 57 -26.72 7.65 -13.42
C ARG A 57 -28.00 7.04 -14.00
N ASN A 58 -29.07 6.96 -13.20
CA ASN A 58 -30.35 6.35 -13.61
C ASN A 58 -31.09 7.17 -14.68
N THR A 59 -30.73 8.45 -14.85
CA THR A 59 -31.29 9.35 -15.87
C THR A 59 -30.49 9.34 -17.17
N VAL A 60 -29.33 8.67 -17.19
CA VAL A 60 -28.44 8.61 -18.34
C VAL A 60 -28.78 7.40 -19.20
N HIS A 61 -28.78 7.57 -20.53
CA HIS A 61 -29.01 6.45 -21.46
C HIS A 61 -28.03 5.30 -21.21
N MET A 62 -28.52 4.06 -21.37
CA MET A 62 -27.71 2.86 -21.24
C MET A 62 -26.46 2.94 -22.15
N GLY A 63 -25.29 2.65 -21.58
CA GLY A 63 -24.00 2.69 -22.28
C GLY A 63 -23.31 4.07 -22.31
N ALA A 64 -24.03 5.17 -22.04
CA ALA A 64 -23.43 6.52 -22.02
C ALA A 64 -22.77 6.88 -20.67
N PHE A 65 -23.16 6.21 -19.58
CA PHE A 65 -22.51 6.35 -18.27
C PHE A 65 -21.23 5.50 -18.21
N GLN A 66 -20.07 6.15 -18.29
CA GLN A 66 -18.77 5.47 -18.40
C GLN A 66 -17.76 6.09 -17.44
N ALA A 67 -16.92 5.23 -16.84
CA ALA A 67 -15.77 5.67 -16.07
C ALA A 67 -14.67 6.17 -17.02
N GLN A 68 -14.19 7.40 -16.81
CA GLN A 68 -13.24 8.06 -17.73
C GLN A 68 -11.84 8.14 -17.14
N GLU A 69 -11.73 8.53 -15.88
CA GLU A 69 -10.45 8.72 -15.22
C GLU A 69 -10.50 8.21 -13.78
N LYS A 70 -9.38 7.70 -13.29
CA LYS A 70 -9.17 7.36 -11.89
C LYS A 70 -7.68 7.31 -11.62
N GLU A 71 -7.25 7.72 -10.45
CA GLU A 71 -5.92 7.43 -9.92
C GLU A 71 -5.57 5.94 -10.14
N LEU A 72 -4.33 5.65 -10.55
CA LEU A 72 -3.85 4.27 -10.52
C LEU A 72 -3.59 3.93 -9.05
N VAL A 73 -4.18 2.84 -8.59
CA VAL A 73 -4.13 2.47 -7.18
C VAL A 73 -3.50 1.10 -6.99
N PHE A 74 -2.77 0.91 -5.90
CA PHE A 74 -2.24 -0.38 -5.47
C PHE A 74 -2.71 -0.65 -4.06
N ASP A 75 -3.15 -1.87 -3.79
CA ASP A 75 -3.52 -2.35 -2.46
C ASP A 75 -2.64 -3.55 -2.11
N ILE A 76 -2.03 -3.49 -0.93
CA ILE A 76 -1.11 -4.48 -0.39
C ILE A 76 -1.60 -4.80 1.02
N ASP A 77 -2.20 -5.98 1.21
CA ASP A 77 -2.67 -6.46 2.51
C ASP A 77 -1.74 -7.56 3.05
N MET A 78 -1.49 -7.52 4.36
CA MET A 78 -0.67 -8.53 5.03
C MET A 78 -1.23 -9.96 4.95
N THR A 79 -2.54 -10.16 4.73
CA THR A 79 -3.12 -11.51 4.54
C THR A 79 -2.53 -12.24 3.36
N ASP A 80 -2.13 -11.50 2.32
CA ASP A 80 -1.53 -12.12 1.15
C ASP A 80 -0.20 -12.77 1.48
N TYR A 81 0.41 -12.48 2.63
CA TYR A 81 1.68 -13.05 3.10
C TYR A 81 1.51 -14.17 4.13
N ASP A 82 0.29 -14.68 4.36
CA ASP A 82 0.02 -15.73 5.37
C ASP A 82 0.80 -17.03 5.16
N ASP A 83 1.17 -17.36 3.92
CA ASP A 83 2.00 -18.52 3.58
C ASP A 83 3.50 -18.33 3.87
N VAL A 84 3.93 -17.09 4.11
CA VAL A 84 5.35 -16.72 4.26
C VAL A 84 5.70 -16.08 5.59
N ARG A 85 4.71 -15.63 6.38
CA ARG A 85 4.91 -15.09 7.73
C ARG A 85 4.56 -16.12 8.80
N ARG A 86 5.32 -16.10 9.91
CA ARG A 86 5.13 -17.02 11.05
C ARG A 86 4.78 -16.33 12.37
N CYS A 87 4.94 -15.01 12.44
CA CYS A 87 4.76 -14.24 13.67
C CYS A 87 3.30 -13.89 13.96
N CYS A 88 2.44 -13.89 12.95
CA CYS A 88 1.03 -13.55 13.03
C CYS A 88 0.25 -14.37 11.99
N SER A 89 -1.06 -14.47 12.16
CA SER A 89 -1.96 -15.14 11.22
C SER A 89 -3.13 -14.24 10.84
N SER A 90 -3.61 -14.37 9.62
CA SER A 90 -4.82 -13.70 9.12
C SER A 90 -4.82 -12.19 9.32
N ALA A 91 -5.52 -11.67 10.33
CA ALA A 91 -5.74 -10.25 10.50
C ALA A 91 -4.82 -9.54 11.45
N GLU A 92 -4.01 -10.31 12.17
CA GLU A 92 -3.05 -9.79 13.13
C GLU A 92 -1.78 -9.34 12.43
N ILE A 93 -1.16 -8.30 12.99
CA ILE A 93 0.13 -7.77 12.58
C ILE A 93 0.99 -7.51 13.82
N CYS A 94 2.31 -7.51 13.63
CA CYS A 94 3.30 -7.06 14.60
C CYS A 94 4.40 -6.27 13.88
N SER A 95 5.29 -5.63 14.63
CA SER A 95 6.43 -4.89 14.07
C SER A 95 7.29 -5.74 13.13
N LYS A 96 7.41 -7.05 13.38
CA LYS A 96 8.18 -7.97 12.53
C LYS A 96 7.60 -8.07 11.11
N CYS A 97 6.32 -8.43 10.97
CA CYS A 97 5.71 -8.58 9.65
C CYS A 97 5.43 -7.23 8.99
N TRP A 98 5.30 -6.12 9.74
CA TRP A 98 5.15 -4.79 9.16
C TRP A 98 6.31 -4.40 8.24
N THR A 99 7.51 -4.93 8.48
CA THR A 99 8.66 -4.83 7.56
C THR A 99 8.31 -5.20 6.11
N LEU A 100 7.38 -6.14 5.89
CA LEU A 100 6.92 -6.50 4.54
C LEU A 100 6.22 -5.33 3.84
N MET A 101 5.46 -4.50 4.56
CA MET A 101 4.86 -3.28 4.00
C MET A 101 5.93 -2.23 3.69
N THR A 102 6.91 -2.04 4.57
CA THR A 102 8.05 -1.14 4.32
C THR A 102 8.83 -1.52 3.07
N ILE A 103 9.17 -2.81 2.93
CA ILE A 103 9.80 -3.36 1.73
C ILE A 103 8.92 -3.14 0.51
N ALA A 104 7.61 -3.36 0.65
CA ALA A 104 6.69 -3.24 -0.46
C ALA A 104 6.57 -1.81 -0.98
N ILE A 105 6.47 -0.82 -0.07
CA ILE A 105 6.48 0.61 -0.40
C ILE A 105 7.79 0.94 -1.14
N ARG A 106 8.95 0.55 -0.60
CA ARG A 106 10.26 0.85 -1.21
C ARG A 106 10.39 0.30 -2.63
N ILE A 107 9.92 -0.92 -2.88
CA ILE A 107 10.03 -1.57 -4.20
C ILE A 107 9.08 -0.91 -5.20
N ILE A 108 7.81 -0.75 -4.83
CA ILE A 108 6.78 -0.22 -5.73
C ILE A 108 7.01 1.27 -5.98
N ASP A 109 7.28 2.07 -4.94
CA ASP A 109 7.52 3.51 -5.09
C ASP A 109 8.72 3.80 -5.99
N ARG A 110 9.83 3.10 -5.79
CA ARG A 110 11.01 3.20 -6.67
C ARG A 110 10.66 2.85 -8.12
N ALA A 111 9.86 1.82 -8.36
CA ALA A 111 9.46 1.47 -9.71
C ALA A 111 8.59 2.54 -10.34
N LEU A 112 7.63 3.06 -9.59
CA LEU A 112 6.78 4.16 -10.05
C LEU A 112 7.63 5.38 -10.44
N VAL A 113 8.61 5.77 -9.62
CA VAL A 113 9.48 6.93 -9.91
C VAL A 113 10.43 6.65 -11.06
N GLU A 114 11.27 5.62 -10.94
CA GLU A 114 12.41 5.40 -11.84
C GLU A 114 12.02 4.75 -13.16
N ASP A 115 10.97 3.92 -13.18
CA ASP A 115 10.62 3.12 -14.37
C ASP A 115 9.43 3.73 -15.10
N PHE A 116 8.44 4.24 -14.36
CA PHE A 116 7.23 4.84 -14.94
C PHE A 116 7.27 6.38 -15.00
N GLY A 117 8.28 7.02 -14.40
CA GLY A 117 8.40 8.48 -14.37
C GLY A 117 7.29 9.17 -13.56
N VAL A 118 6.67 8.46 -12.62
CA VAL A 118 5.55 8.94 -11.81
C VAL A 118 6.01 10.00 -10.82
N LYS A 119 5.29 11.12 -10.74
CA LYS A 119 5.66 12.26 -9.88
C LYS A 119 4.82 12.34 -8.62
N HIS A 120 3.54 12.02 -8.70
CA HIS A 120 2.58 12.25 -7.63
C HIS A 120 2.08 10.92 -7.08
N ARG A 121 2.66 10.47 -5.97
CA ARG A 121 2.34 9.21 -5.28
C ARG A 121 1.97 9.52 -3.84
N LEU A 122 0.80 9.08 -3.40
CA LEU A 122 0.35 9.18 -2.02
C LEU A 122 0.20 7.78 -1.44
N TRP A 123 1.09 7.41 -0.53
CA TRP A 123 0.98 6.17 0.25
C TRP A 123 0.15 6.42 1.49
N VAL A 124 -0.75 5.49 1.81
CA VAL A 124 -1.74 5.63 2.87
C VAL A 124 -1.85 4.32 3.62
N TYR A 125 -1.81 4.37 4.94
CA TYR A 125 -2.11 3.22 5.78
C TYR A 125 -3.58 2.82 5.64
N SER A 126 -3.87 1.52 5.52
CA SER A 126 -5.25 1.03 5.35
C SER A 126 -6.13 1.14 6.60
N GLY A 127 -5.53 1.53 7.74
CA GLY A 127 -6.16 1.59 9.06
C GLY A 127 -6.08 0.27 9.84
N ARG A 128 -5.50 -0.79 9.26
CA ARG A 128 -5.32 -2.07 9.97
C ARG A 128 -4.00 -2.79 9.68
N ARG A 129 -3.83 -3.31 8.47
CA ARG A 129 -2.77 -4.31 8.16
C ARG A 129 -2.18 -4.20 6.76
N GLY A 130 -2.46 -3.11 6.07
CA GLY A 130 -2.03 -2.94 4.69
C GLY A 130 -1.75 -1.47 4.39
N VAL A 131 -1.33 -1.24 3.17
CA VAL A 131 -1.03 0.08 2.64
C VAL A 131 -1.61 0.23 1.24
N HIS A 132 -2.10 1.42 0.94
CA HIS A 132 -2.61 1.79 -0.37
C HIS A 132 -1.67 2.81 -1.00
N CYS A 133 -1.43 2.72 -2.30
CA CYS A 133 -0.76 3.76 -3.07
C CYS A 133 -1.77 4.41 -4.02
N TRP A 134 -1.81 5.73 -4.06
CA TRP A 134 -2.58 6.52 -5.02
C TRP A 134 -1.63 7.27 -5.94
N VAL A 135 -1.62 6.90 -7.22
CA VAL A 135 -0.84 7.55 -8.27
C VAL A 135 -1.73 8.57 -8.99
N CYS A 136 -1.35 9.85 -8.87
CA CYS A 136 -2.20 10.99 -9.16
C CYS A 136 -1.71 11.86 -10.33
N ASP A 137 -0.72 11.42 -11.10
CA ASP A 137 -0.29 12.08 -12.34
C ASP A 137 -1.45 12.20 -13.34
N ASP A 138 -1.55 13.34 -14.02
CA ASP A 138 -2.67 13.61 -14.94
C ASP A 138 -2.74 12.64 -16.13
N SER A 139 -1.59 12.26 -16.67
CA SER A 139 -1.48 11.25 -17.73
C SER A 139 -1.89 9.86 -17.25
N ILE A 140 -1.52 9.49 -16.01
CA ILE A 140 -1.80 8.16 -15.45
C ILE A 140 -3.27 8.00 -15.09
N ARG A 141 -3.92 9.07 -14.63
CA ARG A 141 -5.37 9.02 -14.35
C ARG A 141 -6.20 8.60 -15.56
N LYS A 142 -5.70 8.88 -16.77
CA LYS A 142 -6.32 8.58 -18.06
C LYS A 142 -5.92 7.22 -18.65
N TRP A 143 -5.08 6.45 -17.97
CA TRP A 143 -4.68 5.13 -18.45
C TRP A 143 -5.89 4.21 -18.60
N SER A 144 -5.94 3.51 -19.73
CA SER A 144 -6.90 2.46 -20.02
C SER A 144 -6.69 1.26 -19.10
N SER A 145 -7.70 0.39 -19.00
CA SER A 145 -7.58 -0.88 -18.28
C SER A 145 -6.41 -1.74 -18.78
N ALA A 146 -6.12 -1.70 -20.08
CA ALA A 146 -4.98 -2.42 -20.67
C ALA A 146 -3.63 -1.88 -20.17
N LEU A 147 -3.43 -0.56 -20.16
CA LEU A 147 -2.20 0.05 -19.63
C LEU A 147 -2.03 -0.22 -18.13
N ARG A 148 -3.13 -0.13 -17.36
CA ARG A 148 -3.13 -0.49 -15.94
C ARG A 148 -2.74 -1.95 -15.72
N SER A 149 -3.31 -2.85 -16.51
CA SER A 149 -2.98 -4.29 -16.47
C SER A 149 -1.51 -4.53 -16.77
N ALA A 150 -0.96 -3.89 -17.80
CA ALA A 150 0.45 -4.03 -18.17
C ALA A 150 1.38 -3.51 -17.07
N ALA A 151 1.04 -2.36 -16.45
CA ALA A 151 1.81 -1.82 -15.33
C ALA A 151 1.80 -2.75 -14.10
N VAL A 152 0.65 -3.33 -13.77
CA VAL A 152 0.54 -4.29 -12.66
C VAL A 152 1.31 -5.58 -12.97
N GLU A 153 1.23 -6.08 -14.20
CA GLU A 153 1.98 -7.26 -14.63
C GLU A 153 3.48 -7.03 -14.58
N TYR A 154 3.96 -5.84 -14.97
CA TYR A 154 5.36 -5.44 -14.82
C TYR A 154 5.80 -5.50 -13.35
N LEU A 155 4.95 -5.07 -12.42
CA LEU A 155 5.23 -5.02 -10.98
C LEU A 155 4.99 -6.36 -10.26
N THR A 156 4.49 -7.40 -10.93
CA THR A 156 4.09 -8.67 -10.30
C THR A 156 5.08 -9.81 -10.58
N LEU A 157 5.80 -10.24 -9.54
CA LEU A 157 6.73 -11.37 -9.61
C LEU A 157 6.24 -12.63 -8.88
N VAL A 158 5.41 -12.47 -7.85
CA VAL A 158 4.82 -13.58 -7.09
C VAL A 158 3.49 -13.96 -7.72
N LYS A 159 3.42 -15.15 -8.31
CA LYS A 159 2.24 -15.68 -9.01
C LYS A 159 1.87 -17.05 -8.46
N GLY A 160 0.59 -17.27 -8.16
CA GLY A 160 0.06 -18.56 -7.69
C GLY A 160 -0.75 -18.46 -6.41
N GLY A 161 -1.78 -19.31 -6.30
CA GLY A 161 -2.71 -19.36 -5.16
C GLY A 161 -2.15 -20.10 -3.95
N SER A 162 -3.02 -20.44 -2.99
CA SER A 162 -2.67 -21.21 -1.77
C SER A 162 -2.10 -22.60 -2.08
N GLU A 163 -2.48 -23.20 -3.21
CA GLU A 163 -1.99 -24.52 -3.65
C GLU A 163 -0.60 -24.46 -4.28
N SER A 164 -0.14 -23.28 -4.70
CA SER A 164 1.14 -23.11 -5.37
C SER A 164 2.28 -22.97 -4.36
N VAL A 165 3.12 -24.00 -4.26
CA VAL A 165 4.27 -24.00 -3.33
C VAL A 165 5.39 -23.07 -3.81
N LYS A 166 5.72 -23.08 -5.11
CA LYS A 166 6.69 -22.17 -5.73
C LYS A 166 5.94 -21.11 -6.51
N LYS A 167 6.10 -19.84 -6.12
CA LYS A 167 5.36 -18.70 -6.69
C LYS A 167 6.22 -17.73 -7.51
N VAL A 168 7.53 -17.92 -7.50
CA VAL A 168 8.47 -17.09 -8.26
C VAL A 168 9.33 -17.98 -9.13
N ASN A 169 9.34 -17.71 -10.44
CA ASN A 169 10.20 -18.37 -11.41
C ASN A 169 10.92 -17.29 -12.21
N LEU A 170 12.25 -17.23 -12.08
CA LEU A 170 13.06 -16.25 -12.79
C LEU A 170 13.58 -16.83 -14.11
N ALA A 171 13.58 -16.00 -15.15
CA ALA A 171 14.23 -16.32 -16.42
C ALA A 171 15.76 -16.25 -16.28
N ASP A 172 16.48 -16.82 -17.24
CA ASP A 172 17.95 -16.78 -17.26
C ASP A 172 18.46 -15.34 -17.33
N SER A 173 17.84 -14.53 -18.21
CA SER A 173 18.07 -13.08 -18.27
C SER A 173 17.22 -12.36 -17.23
N ILE A 174 17.88 -11.60 -16.36
CA ILE A 174 17.22 -10.95 -15.23
C ILE A 174 16.91 -9.49 -15.58
N HIS A 175 15.61 -9.17 -15.55
CA HIS A 175 15.13 -7.82 -15.83
C HIS A 175 15.69 -6.80 -14.80
N PRO A 176 16.07 -5.58 -15.20
CA PRO A 176 16.59 -4.55 -14.29
C PRO A 176 15.67 -4.22 -13.09
N PHE A 177 14.35 -4.32 -13.28
CA PHE A 177 13.37 -4.21 -12.19
C PHE A 177 13.63 -5.23 -11.07
N ILE A 178 13.82 -6.50 -11.43
CA ILE A 178 14.04 -7.60 -10.49
C ILE A 178 15.35 -7.37 -9.75
N ARG A 179 16.43 -7.05 -10.47
CA ARG A 179 17.74 -6.76 -9.88
C ARG A 179 17.69 -5.61 -8.89
N ARG A 180 17.03 -4.49 -9.26
CA ARG A 180 16.88 -3.34 -8.36
C ARG A 180 15.99 -3.63 -7.15
N SER A 181 14.97 -4.47 -7.31
CA SER A 181 14.11 -4.90 -6.21
C SER A 181 14.89 -5.75 -5.18
N LEU A 182 15.77 -6.65 -5.66
CA LEU A 182 16.61 -7.48 -4.80
C LEU A 182 17.56 -6.65 -3.91
N LEU A 183 18.07 -5.53 -4.42
CA LEU A 183 18.94 -4.62 -3.63
C LEU A 183 18.21 -4.00 -2.44
N ARG A 184 16.89 -3.77 -2.55
CA ARG A 184 16.09 -3.22 -1.45
C ARG A 184 15.87 -4.22 -0.32
N PHE A 185 15.95 -5.52 -0.63
CA PHE A 185 15.98 -6.53 0.41
C PHE A 185 17.29 -6.46 1.18
N THR A 186 18.45 -6.31 0.54
CA THR A 186 19.73 -6.24 1.27
C THR A 186 19.81 -5.05 2.21
N ASP A 187 19.31 -3.89 1.80
CA ASP A 187 19.28 -2.68 2.65
C ASP A 187 18.31 -2.88 3.84
N ALA A 188 17.12 -3.42 3.60
CA ALA A 188 16.12 -3.68 4.65
C ALA A 188 16.48 -4.89 5.54
N LEU A 189 17.24 -5.86 5.04
CA LEU A 189 17.63 -7.07 5.76
C LEU A 189 18.93 -6.91 6.55
N ALA A 190 19.72 -5.86 6.31
CA ALA A 190 20.85 -5.50 7.15
C ALA A 190 20.40 -5.21 8.61
N ASP A 191 19.28 -4.52 8.76
CA ASP A 191 18.60 -4.30 10.05
C ASP A 191 17.80 -5.53 10.51
N VAL A 192 17.46 -6.42 9.57
CA VAL A 192 16.50 -7.51 9.77
C VAL A 192 17.14 -8.87 9.50
N LYS A 193 18.29 -9.12 10.16
CA LYS A 193 18.82 -10.48 10.42
C LYS A 193 17.71 -11.44 10.90
N GLN A 194 16.68 -10.90 11.54
CA GLN A 194 15.54 -11.64 12.10
C GLN A 194 14.49 -12.13 11.08
N VAL A 195 14.29 -11.47 9.93
CA VAL A 195 13.35 -11.95 8.89
C VAL A 195 13.96 -13.16 8.21
N SER A 196 15.25 -13.11 7.86
CA SER A 196 16.01 -14.34 7.51
C SER A 196 15.90 -15.40 8.61
N ALA A 197 15.81 -14.95 9.88
CA ALA A 197 15.76 -15.84 11.02
C ALA A 197 14.43 -16.60 11.16
N ASP A 198 13.30 -15.98 10.85
CA ASP A 198 12.00 -16.65 10.92
C ASP A 198 11.62 -17.34 9.60
N LEU A 199 12.16 -16.92 8.45
CA LEU A 199 11.93 -17.51 7.12
C LEU A 199 12.40 -18.97 7.02
N LEU A 200 13.58 -19.27 7.57
CA LEU A 200 14.15 -20.62 7.68
C LEU A 200 14.01 -21.23 9.07
N GLY A 201 13.34 -20.53 9.98
CA GLY A 201 13.16 -20.96 11.36
C GLY A 201 12.18 -22.13 11.48
N CYS A 202 12.69 -23.34 11.72
CA CYS A 202 11.87 -24.47 12.17
C CYS A 202 11.52 -24.27 13.66
N ARG A 203 10.43 -23.56 13.98
CA ARG A 203 9.72 -23.78 15.25
C ARG A 203 8.35 -24.36 14.91
N GLY A 204 8.21 -25.66 15.14
CA GLY A 204 7.04 -26.46 14.76
C GLY A 204 7.47 -27.72 14.00
N GLN A 205 6.84 -28.85 14.33
CA GLN A 205 7.14 -30.21 13.83
C GLN A 205 7.46 -30.25 12.34
N VAL A 206 8.65 -30.77 12.03
CA VAL A 206 9.15 -31.00 10.67
C VAL A 206 8.37 -32.17 10.06
N SER A 207 7.21 -31.88 9.49
CA SER A 207 6.50 -32.83 8.60
C SER A 207 6.54 -32.39 7.12
N SER A 208 7.07 -31.20 6.82
CA SER A 208 7.31 -30.73 5.45
C SER A 208 8.68 -30.06 5.32
N PRO A 209 9.39 -30.24 4.18
CA PRO A 209 10.58 -29.44 3.88
C PRO A 209 10.22 -27.95 3.98
N PRO A 210 11.11 -27.07 4.50
CA PRO A 210 10.92 -25.63 4.37
C PRO A 210 10.52 -25.31 2.93
N ALA A 211 9.49 -24.50 2.69
CA ALA A 211 9.03 -24.20 1.32
C ALA A 211 10.18 -23.72 0.41
N VAL A 212 11.20 -23.08 1.01
CA VAL A 212 12.53 -22.81 0.47
C VAL A 212 13.17 -24.00 -0.29
N LEU A 213 13.11 -25.21 0.26
CA LEU A 213 13.69 -26.43 -0.33
C LEU A 213 12.84 -27.02 -1.46
N MET A 214 11.57 -26.63 -1.58
CA MET A 214 10.70 -27.03 -2.70
C MET A 214 11.00 -26.22 -3.97
N GLY A 215 11.61 -25.03 -3.83
CA GLY A 215 12.11 -24.24 -4.95
C GLY A 215 13.31 -24.85 -5.67
N VAL A 216 14.01 -25.80 -5.03
CA VAL A 216 15.26 -26.44 -5.50
C VAL A 216 14.99 -27.81 -6.15
N ASN A 217 13.83 -28.01 -6.78
CA ASN A 217 13.40 -29.32 -7.28
C ASN A 217 14.43 -30.00 -8.20
N GLY A 218 14.68 -31.30 -7.95
CA GLY A 218 15.47 -32.17 -8.81
C GLY A 218 16.99 -32.00 -8.76
N SER A 219 17.55 -31.16 -7.88
CA SER A 219 19.02 -31.00 -7.79
C SER A 219 19.65 -31.79 -6.64
N PRO A 220 20.91 -32.27 -6.80
CA PRO A 220 21.71 -32.83 -5.71
C PRO A 220 21.84 -31.89 -4.51
N VAL A 221 21.66 -30.58 -4.74
CA VAL A 221 21.71 -29.58 -3.68
C VAL A 221 20.53 -29.73 -2.72
N ARG A 222 19.33 -30.07 -3.20
CA ARG A 222 18.15 -30.25 -2.34
C ARG A 222 18.36 -31.34 -1.31
N GLU A 223 18.88 -32.49 -1.72
CA GLU A 223 19.17 -33.61 -0.81
C GLU A 223 20.24 -33.25 0.21
N SER A 224 21.29 -32.54 -0.23
CA SER A 224 22.33 -32.04 0.67
C SER A 224 21.76 -31.09 1.72
N LEU A 225 20.89 -30.16 1.31
CA LEU A 225 20.25 -29.21 2.23
C LEU A 225 19.31 -29.92 3.20
N LEU A 226 18.51 -30.90 2.74
CA LEU A 226 17.63 -31.70 3.60
C LEU A 226 18.42 -32.44 4.70
N ARG A 227 19.61 -32.97 4.37
CA ARG A 227 20.48 -33.66 5.36
C ARG A 227 21.17 -32.70 6.33
N GLU A 228 21.51 -31.49 5.89
CA GLU A 228 22.37 -30.57 6.65
C GLU A 228 21.61 -29.47 7.40
N PHE A 229 20.41 -29.08 6.95
CA PHE A 229 19.57 -28.06 7.62
C PHE A 229 19.22 -28.40 9.07
N PRO A 230 18.85 -29.65 9.41
CA PRO A 230 18.59 -30.05 10.81
C PRO A 230 19.82 -29.91 11.71
N LYS A 231 21.03 -29.95 11.14
CA LYS A 231 22.29 -29.82 11.88
C LYS A 231 22.67 -28.36 12.17
N LYS A 232 21.94 -27.39 11.63
CA LYS A 232 22.19 -25.95 11.82
C LYS A 232 21.32 -25.40 12.95
N ARG A 233 21.95 -24.64 13.84
CA ARG A 233 21.32 -24.15 15.09
C ARG A 233 20.25 -23.11 14.83
N ASP A 234 20.53 -22.25 13.86
CA ASP A 234 19.70 -21.11 13.51
C ASP A 234 19.59 -21.00 12.00
N SER A 235 18.67 -20.15 11.62
CA SER A 235 18.26 -19.82 10.26
C SER A 235 19.32 -19.01 9.51
N VAL A 236 20.16 -18.24 10.20
CA VAL A 236 21.32 -17.55 9.60
C VAL A 236 22.31 -18.59 9.07
N GLN A 237 22.62 -19.61 9.86
CA GLN A 237 23.47 -20.72 9.43
C GLN A 237 22.85 -21.55 8.31
N ARG A 238 21.52 -21.72 8.30
CA ARG A 238 20.81 -22.40 7.19
C ARG A 238 20.86 -21.59 5.91
N TRP A 239 20.72 -20.27 5.99
CA TRP A 239 20.83 -19.37 4.85
C TRP A 239 22.24 -19.37 4.26
N GLU A 240 23.26 -19.26 5.11
CA GLU A 240 24.66 -19.28 4.65
C GLU A 240 25.03 -20.61 3.98
N LEU A 241 24.53 -21.73 4.53
CA LEU A 241 24.66 -23.04 3.91
C LEU A 241 23.95 -23.09 2.54
N LEU A 242 22.74 -22.55 2.44
CA LEU A 242 22.00 -22.48 1.17
C LEU A 242 22.83 -21.72 0.12
N LYS A 243 23.30 -20.50 0.45
CA LYS A 243 24.13 -19.67 -0.42
C LYS A 243 25.37 -20.41 -0.89
N THR A 244 26.14 -20.96 0.06
CA THR A 244 27.37 -21.72 -0.24
C THR A 244 27.11 -22.88 -1.22
N LYS A 245 26.01 -23.62 -1.04
CA LYS A 245 25.68 -24.75 -1.91
C LYS A 245 25.19 -24.29 -3.29
N MET A 246 24.45 -23.19 -3.35
CA MET A 246 24.00 -22.57 -4.60
C MET A 246 25.17 -22.02 -5.41
N ASP A 247 26.14 -21.36 -4.78
CA ASP A 247 27.33 -20.84 -5.45
C ASP A 247 28.17 -21.96 -6.07
N LYS A 248 28.38 -23.07 -5.33
CA LYS A 248 29.05 -24.26 -5.86
C LYS A 248 28.31 -24.86 -7.05
N HIS A 249 26.99 -24.97 -6.97
CA HIS A 249 26.17 -25.47 -8.06
C HIS A 249 26.25 -24.58 -9.30
N ARG A 250 26.20 -23.25 -9.11
CA ARG A 250 26.35 -22.26 -10.19
C ARG A 250 27.73 -22.34 -10.85
N ALA A 251 28.80 -22.61 -10.10
CA ALA A 251 30.13 -22.82 -10.66
C ALA A 251 30.25 -24.12 -11.48
N SER A 252 29.52 -25.17 -11.10
CA SER A 252 29.55 -26.48 -11.77
C SER A 252 28.56 -26.65 -12.93
N SER A 253 27.52 -25.80 -13.02
CA SER A 253 26.42 -25.95 -13.97
C SER A 253 26.41 -24.83 -14.99
N LYS A 254 26.18 -25.17 -16.27
CA LYS A 254 25.99 -24.18 -17.35
C LYS A 254 24.60 -23.50 -17.30
N LYS A 255 23.65 -24.00 -16.50
CA LYS A 255 22.30 -23.44 -16.38
C LYS A 255 22.28 -22.38 -15.28
N ALA A 256 21.73 -21.20 -15.59
CA ALA A 256 21.54 -20.16 -14.59
C ALA A 256 20.64 -20.68 -13.45
N CYS A 257 21.09 -20.45 -12.21
CA CYS A 257 20.36 -20.85 -11.02
C CYS A 257 20.16 -19.60 -10.16
N HIS A 258 18.90 -19.14 -10.10
CA HIS A 258 18.49 -17.93 -9.38
C HIS A 258 17.70 -18.25 -8.11
N THR A 259 17.84 -19.46 -7.57
CA THR A 259 16.98 -19.96 -6.50
C THR A 259 17.06 -19.13 -5.22
N GLU A 260 18.24 -18.60 -4.86
CA GLU A 260 18.36 -17.64 -3.76
C GLU A 260 17.45 -16.43 -3.95
N TRP A 261 17.46 -15.84 -5.15
CA TRP A 261 16.64 -14.68 -5.49
C TRP A 261 15.16 -15.02 -5.54
N GLU A 262 14.80 -16.18 -6.11
CA GLU A 262 13.41 -16.67 -6.12
C GLU A 262 12.85 -16.83 -4.70
N ILE A 263 13.67 -17.33 -3.76
CA ILE A 263 13.29 -17.43 -2.34
C ILE A 263 13.09 -16.05 -1.74
N MET A 264 14.06 -15.13 -1.89
CA MET A 264 13.93 -13.76 -1.36
C MET A 264 12.67 -13.08 -1.89
N LEU A 265 12.41 -13.20 -3.19
CA LEU A 265 11.24 -12.61 -3.83
C LEU A 265 9.94 -13.24 -3.32
N GLN A 266 9.84 -14.57 -3.24
CA GLN A 266 8.60 -15.23 -2.79
C GLN A 266 8.18 -14.79 -1.38
N TYR A 267 9.17 -14.55 -0.52
CA TYR A 267 8.94 -14.26 0.89
C TYR A 267 8.84 -12.78 1.22
N CYS A 268 9.47 -11.90 0.44
CA CYS A 268 9.56 -10.47 0.76
C CYS A 268 8.99 -9.54 -0.31
N PHE A 269 8.79 -10.02 -1.54
CA PHE A 269 8.33 -9.16 -2.63
C PHE A 269 6.83 -8.80 -2.49
N PRO A 270 6.42 -7.57 -2.89
CA PRO A 270 5.03 -7.15 -2.96
C PRO A 270 4.08 -8.18 -3.55
N ARG A 271 2.97 -8.39 -2.86
CA ARG A 271 1.78 -9.08 -3.37
C ARG A 271 0.71 -8.03 -3.60
N LEU A 272 0.38 -7.79 -4.87
CA LEU A 272 -0.55 -6.75 -5.28
C LEU A 272 -1.93 -7.37 -5.50
N ASP A 273 -2.99 -6.78 -4.97
CA ASP A 273 -4.34 -7.10 -5.44
C ASP A 273 -4.55 -6.51 -6.84
N ILE A 274 -4.32 -7.35 -7.84
CA ILE A 274 -4.38 -6.99 -9.25
C ILE A 274 -5.74 -6.41 -9.65
N ASN A 275 -6.83 -6.87 -9.03
CA ASN A 275 -8.19 -6.45 -9.41
C ASN A 275 -8.47 -5.00 -9.00
N VAL A 276 -7.85 -4.53 -7.92
CA VAL A 276 -7.95 -3.14 -7.44
C VAL A 276 -7.32 -2.18 -8.44
N SER A 277 -6.20 -2.59 -9.06
CA SER A 277 -5.42 -1.74 -9.96
C SER A 277 -5.91 -1.71 -11.40
N ARG A 278 -6.49 -2.81 -11.92
CA ARG A 278 -6.91 -2.95 -13.33
C ARG A 278 -8.13 -2.10 -13.68
N GLY A 279 -9.15 -2.10 -12.82
CA GLY A 279 -10.45 -1.50 -13.11
C GLY A 279 -10.48 0.02 -12.90
N VAL A 280 -10.78 0.80 -13.95
CA VAL A 280 -10.97 2.26 -13.81
C VAL A 280 -12.13 2.59 -12.86
N GLY A 281 -13.17 1.75 -12.81
CA GLY A 281 -14.33 1.92 -11.92
C GLY A 281 -14.16 1.35 -10.51
N HIS A 282 -12.97 0.87 -10.14
CA HIS A 282 -12.74 0.25 -8.83
C HIS A 282 -12.80 1.29 -7.70
N LEU A 283 -13.44 0.94 -6.59
CA LEU A 283 -13.55 1.76 -5.39
C LEU A 283 -12.44 1.39 -4.42
N LEU A 284 -11.73 2.39 -3.88
CA LEU A 284 -10.73 2.16 -2.85
C LEU A 284 -10.95 3.11 -1.67
N LYS A 285 -10.70 2.61 -0.47
CA LYS A 285 -10.88 3.34 0.78
C LYS A 285 -10.22 4.72 0.74
N SER A 286 -10.99 5.74 1.10
CA SER A 286 -10.53 7.12 1.18
C SER A 286 -9.40 7.29 2.20
N PRO A 287 -8.35 8.07 1.87
CA PRO A 287 -7.48 8.65 2.89
C PRO A 287 -8.29 9.36 3.97
N PHE A 288 -7.78 9.35 5.20
CA PHE A 288 -8.41 9.88 6.41
C PHE A 288 -9.74 9.23 6.85
N SER A 289 -10.20 8.18 6.18
CA SER A 289 -11.33 7.39 6.69
C SER A 289 -10.93 6.57 7.92
N VAL A 290 -11.89 6.32 8.81
CA VAL A 290 -11.69 5.51 10.02
C VAL A 290 -11.91 4.04 9.69
N HIS A 291 -11.02 3.17 10.16
CA HIS A 291 -11.22 1.73 10.04
C HIS A 291 -12.18 1.24 11.14
N PRO A 292 -13.36 0.67 10.81
CA PRO A 292 -14.44 0.47 11.78
C PRO A 292 -14.11 -0.53 12.90
N LYS A 293 -13.21 -1.49 12.66
CA LYS A 293 -12.82 -2.47 13.69
C LYS A 293 -11.67 -2.03 14.59
N THR A 294 -10.83 -1.10 14.15
CA THR A 294 -9.60 -0.70 14.86
C THR A 294 -9.70 0.71 15.40
N GLY A 295 -10.67 1.51 14.91
CA GLY A 295 -10.78 2.94 15.19
C GLY A 295 -9.67 3.78 14.57
N ARG A 296 -8.64 3.19 13.97
CA ARG A 296 -7.48 3.91 13.42
C ARG A 296 -7.85 4.68 12.16
N VAL A 297 -7.23 5.85 12.02
CA VAL A 297 -7.37 6.69 10.82
C VAL A 297 -6.46 6.18 9.70
N SER A 298 -6.97 6.19 8.46
CA SER A 298 -6.21 5.82 7.26
C SER A 298 -5.28 6.97 6.84
N VAL A 299 -4.18 7.13 7.57
CA VAL A 299 -3.28 8.28 7.44
C VAL A 299 -2.29 8.15 6.27
N PRO A 300 -1.93 9.26 5.61
CA PRO A 300 -0.77 9.30 4.73
C PRO A 300 0.51 8.84 5.42
N ILE A 301 1.38 8.18 4.66
CA ILE A 301 2.70 7.72 5.11
C ILE A 301 3.75 8.65 4.49
N ASP A 302 4.59 9.24 5.33
CA ASP A 302 5.74 10.03 4.88
C ASP A 302 6.86 9.10 4.42
N LEU A 303 7.25 9.23 3.15
CA LEU A 303 8.29 8.41 2.54
C LEU A 303 9.70 8.80 3.00
N GLN A 304 9.91 10.02 3.51
CA GLN A 304 11.22 10.47 3.99
C GLN A 304 11.61 9.80 5.31
N CYS A 305 10.63 9.42 6.12
CA CYS A 305 10.82 8.74 7.41
C CYS A 305 10.10 7.39 7.45
N LEU A 306 10.01 6.69 6.32
CA LEU A 306 9.24 5.45 6.16
C LEU A 306 9.57 4.38 7.23
N ASP A 307 10.83 4.23 7.63
CA ASP A 307 11.26 3.24 8.62
C ASP A 307 10.78 3.54 10.05
N GLN A 308 10.31 4.77 10.29
CA GLN A 308 9.75 5.20 11.57
C GLN A 308 8.23 5.00 11.63
N PHE A 309 7.58 4.62 10.52
CA PHE A 309 6.14 4.44 10.50
C PHE A 309 5.72 3.22 11.32
N ASP A 310 5.01 3.46 12.43
CA ASP A 310 4.45 2.44 13.30
C ASP A 310 2.92 2.35 13.16
N PRO A 311 2.36 1.26 12.62
CA PRO A 311 0.90 1.09 12.47
C PRO A 311 0.14 1.01 13.81
N PHE A 312 0.85 0.78 14.93
CA PHE A 312 0.27 0.71 16.27
C PHE A 312 0.16 2.09 16.94
N ALA A 313 1.01 3.04 16.55
CA ALA A 313 1.01 4.42 17.04
C ALA A 313 0.08 5.36 16.23
N VAL A 314 -0.51 4.87 15.13
CA VAL A 314 -1.48 5.65 14.33
C VAL A 314 -2.69 6.03 15.19
N PRO A 315 -3.13 7.30 15.17
CA PRO A 315 -4.24 7.77 16.00
C PRO A 315 -5.55 7.05 15.69
N THR A 316 -6.33 6.82 16.75
CA THR A 316 -7.71 6.35 16.66
C THR A 316 -8.69 7.50 16.75
N ILE A 317 -9.88 7.35 16.17
CA ILE A 317 -10.96 8.34 16.28
C ILE A 317 -11.27 8.69 17.75
N SER A 318 -11.28 7.70 18.64
CA SER A 318 -11.55 7.92 20.06
C SER A 318 -10.45 8.76 20.71
N GLY A 319 -9.17 8.47 20.41
CA GLY A 319 -8.04 9.23 20.93
C GLY A 319 -8.07 10.68 20.44
N LEU A 320 -8.37 10.88 19.15
CA LEU A 320 -8.49 12.22 18.57
C LEU A 320 -9.63 13.03 19.18
N CYS A 321 -10.78 12.41 19.46
CA CYS A 321 -11.87 13.09 20.16
C CYS A 321 -11.43 13.54 21.57
N SER A 322 -10.77 12.67 22.33
CA SER A 322 -10.26 13.03 23.66
C SER A 322 -9.23 14.15 23.63
N GLU A 323 -8.34 14.17 22.63
CA GLU A 323 -7.39 15.27 22.44
C GLU A 323 -8.08 16.59 22.11
N LEU A 324 -9.16 16.57 21.32
CA LEU A 324 -9.96 17.77 21.01
C LEU A 324 -10.74 18.28 22.21
N ASP A 325 -11.36 17.39 22.98
CA ASP A 325 -12.12 17.75 24.18
C ASP A 325 -11.19 18.43 25.20
N ALA A 326 -10.03 17.82 25.48
CA ALA A 326 -9.01 18.40 26.36
C ALA A 326 -8.48 19.76 25.85
N ALA A 327 -8.23 19.87 24.54
CA ALA A 327 -7.74 21.11 23.95
C ALA A 327 -8.77 22.25 23.96
N ASN A 328 -10.07 21.92 23.99
CA ASN A 328 -11.15 22.89 24.11
C ASN A 328 -11.39 23.31 25.57
N GLU A 329 -11.18 22.41 26.54
CA GLU A 329 -11.18 22.75 27.97
C GLU A 329 -10.05 23.75 28.31
N GLU A 330 -8.83 23.51 27.83
CA GLU A 330 -7.70 24.42 28.03
C GLU A 330 -7.90 25.82 27.42
N ASP A 331 -8.58 25.90 26.27
CA ASP A 331 -8.91 27.18 25.64
C ASP A 331 -10.01 27.92 26.43
N GLY A 332 -11.02 27.19 26.92
CA GLY A 332 -12.10 27.74 27.74
C GLY A 332 -11.61 28.28 29.10
N GLU A 333 -10.60 27.65 29.71
CA GLU A 333 -9.97 28.16 30.93
C GLU A 333 -9.17 29.45 30.69
N LYS A 334 -8.51 29.59 29.53
CA LYS A 334 -7.77 30.81 29.14
C LYS A 334 -8.69 31.94 28.65
N GLU A 335 -9.87 31.62 28.13
CA GLU A 335 -10.87 32.62 27.72
C GLU A 335 -11.62 33.24 28.91
N ASN A 336 -11.67 32.59 30.07
CA ASN A 336 -12.20 33.20 31.30
C ASN A 336 -11.38 34.42 31.79
N GLU A 337 -10.21 34.70 31.17
CA GLU A 337 -9.39 35.90 31.43
C GLU A 337 -9.44 36.97 30.30
N ALA A 338 -10.18 36.75 29.20
CA ALA A 338 -10.22 37.72 28.07
C ALA A 338 -11.61 37.83 27.39
N GLU A 339 -11.99 39.04 26.99
CA GLU A 339 -13.32 39.38 26.46
C GLU A 339 -13.78 38.58 25.22
N PRO A 340 -15.11 38.35 25.07
CA PRO A 340 -15.68 37.44 24.08
C PRO A 340 -15.69 38.05 22.67
N GLY A 341 -14.62 37.82 21.91
CA GLY A 341 -14.51 38.17 20.49
C GLY A 341 -14.71 36.97 19.58
N ALA A 342 -15.71 37.03 18.70
CA ALA A 342 -16.07 36.01 17.70
C ALA A 342 -14.85 35.49 16.90
N LYS A 343 -14.37 34.28 17.20
CA LYS A 343 -13.31 33.63 16.42
C LYS A 343 -13.84 32.42 15.64
N ARG A 344 -13.85 32.65 14.33
CA ARG A 344 -13.90 31.68 13.22
C ARG A 344 -13.17 30.38 13.61
N ARG A 345 -13.91 29.26 13.77
CA ARG A 345 -13.43 27.89 14.05
C ARG A 345 -12.03 27.64 13.47
N THR A 346 -10.99 27.89 14.25
CA THR A 346 -9.62 27.55 13.89
C THR A 346 -9.58 26.03 13.73
N ARG A 347 -8.90 25.52 12.70
CA ARG A 347 -8.92 24.09 12.34
C ARG A 347 -8.39 23.23 13.49
N ASP A 348 -9.30 22.74 14.32
CA ASP A 348 -9.05 22.15 15.64
C ASP A 348 -8.15 20.90 15.59
N TYR A 349 -8.17 20.17 14.47
CA TYR A 349 -7.27 19.04 14.22
C TYR A 349 -5.78 19.39 14.36
N LYS A 350 -5.39 20.66 14.26
CA LYS A 350 -3.99 21.08 14.44
C LYS A 350 -3.47 20.86 15.86
N LYS A 351 -4.37 20.74 16.84
CA LYS A 351 -4.05 20.46 18.23
C LYS A 351 -4.00 18.96 18.55
N THR A 352 -4.26 18.10 17.56
CA THR A 352 -4.31 16.66 17.75
C THR A 352 -3.12 15.96 17.11
N SER A 353 -2.92 14.70 17.47
CA SER A 353 -1.97 13.77 16.87
C SER A 353 -2.27 13.48 15.38
N LEU A 354 -3.39 13.96 14.83
CA LEU A 354 -3.67 13.90 13.39
C LEU A 354 -2.89 14.95 12.58
N ALA A 355 -2.50 16.07 13.21
CA ALA A 355 -1.89 17.21 12.52
C ALA A 355 -0.64 16.85 11.69
N PRO A 356 0.32 16.03 12.16
CA PRO A 356 1.49 15.65 11.38
C PRO A 356 1.13 14.94 10.07
N TYR A 357 0.13 14.06 10.10
CA TYR A 357 -0.32 13.32 8.92
C TYR A 357 -1.07 14.20 7.91
N VAL A 358 -1.79 15.22 8.38
CA VAL A 358 -2.39 16.23 7.50
C VAL A 358 -1.31 17.05 6.81
N ARG A 359 -0.21 17.38 7.50
CA ARG A 359 0.93 18.09 6.87
C ARG A 359 1.55 17.29 5.71
N VAL A 360 1.70 15.97 5.85
CA VAL A 360 2.15 15.10 4.75
C VAL A 360 1.23 15.20 3.54
N PHE A 361 -0.09 15.21 3.77
CA PHE A 361 -1.07 15.37 2.69
C PHE A 361 -1.05 16.77 2.06
N GLU A 362 -0.94 17.81 2.88
CA GLU A 362 -0.83 19.20 2.41
C GLU A 362 0.39 19.37 1.49
N GLN A 363 1.56 18.86 1.91
CA GLN A 363 2.77 18.86 1.08
C GLN A 363 2.55 18.15 -0.26
N PHE A 364 1.94 16.97 -0.25
CA PHE A 364 1.61 16.23 -1.48
C PHE A 364 0.70 17.04 -2.42
N VAL A 365 -0.35 17.68 -1.88
CA VAL A 365 -1.28 18.50 -2.69
C VAL A 365 -0.59 19.77 -3.20
N GLU A 366 0.27 20.40 -2.41
CA GLU A 366 1.06 21.56 -2.82
C GLU A 366 2.02 21.23 -3.96
N GLU A 367 2.69 20.08 -3.91
CA GLU A 367 3.55 19.59 -4.99
C GLU A 367 2.77 19.36 -6.28
N MET A 368 1.56 18.79 -6.19
CA MET A 368 0.66 18.64 -7.33
C MET A 368 0.24 20.00 -7.92
N ASP A 369 -0.02 21.00 -7.09
CA ASP A 369 -0.41 22.34 -7.54
C ASP A 369 0.77 23.08 -8.20
N LYS A 370 1.96 23.02 -7.59
CA LYS A 370 3.21 23.57 -8.16
C LYS A 370 3.49 22.98 -9.53
N TRP A 371 3.36 21.65 -9.68
CA TRP A 371 3.58 20.97 -10.95
C TRP A 371 2.60 21.44 -12.04
N ARG A 372 1.32 21.60 -11.69
CA ARG A 372 0.29 22.11 -12.62
C ARG A 372 0.58 23.54 -13.08
N LYS A 373 0.95 24.42 -12.15
CA LYS A 373 1.28 25.83 -12.44
C LYS A 373 2.54 25.95 -13.31
N GLY A 374 3.57 25.17 -13.01
CA GLY A 374 4.81 25.11 -13.81
C GLY A 374 4.57 24.65 -15.25
N TRP A 375 3.64 23.71 -15.47
CA TRP A 375 3.28 23.25 -16.82
C TRP A 375 2.52 24.31 -17.64
N SER A 376 1.66 25.10 -16.99
CA SER A 376 0.92 26.20 -17.63
C SER A 376 1.76 27.41 -18.02
N GLY A 377 3.03 27.48 -17.61
CA GLY A 377 4.00 28.50 -18.03
C GLY A 377 4.96 28.05 -19.15
N GLY A 378 4.90 26.78 -19.58
CA GLY A 378 5.86 26.16 -20.51
C GLY A 378 5.25 25.76 -21.85
N GLY A 379 4.36 26.60 -22.41
CA GLY A 379 3.78 26.41 -23.72
C GLY A 379 4.53 27.16 -24.82
N SER A 380 5.77 26.77 -25.12
CA SER A 380 6.43 26.90 -26.44
C SER A 380 7.92 26.59 -26.27
N GLU A 381 8.31 25.36 -26.62
CA GLU A 381 9.61 25.00 -27.22
C GLU A 381 9.72 23.47 -27.11
N LEU A 382 9.15 22.80 -28.11
CA LEU A 382 9.71 21.63 -28.79
C LEU A 382 8.96 21.46 -30.12
#